data_AF-A0AA38GFA9-F1
#
_entry.id   AF-A0AA38GFA9-F1
#
_cell.length_a   1.000
_cell.length_b   1.000
_cell.length_c   1.000
_cell.angle_alpha   90.00
_cell.angle_beta   90.00
_cell.angle_gamma   90.00
#
_symmetry.space_group_name_H-M   'P 1'
#
loop_
_entity.id
_entity.type
_entity.pdbx_description
1 polymer ?
#
loop_
_entity_poly.entity_id
_entity_poly.type
_entity_poly.pdbx_seq_one_letter_code
_entity_poly.pdbx_strand_id
1 'polypeptide(L)'
;GETEVDNCQILQSRVNRFKGNKDDLGKVNLQQFSCHLKFKDKELDVIEMAVYGNVIRPGLQCRCKTVAEMLDQHKSKSPQIACKLPYEERP
;
A
#
# COMPACT_ATOMS: atom_id res chain seq x y z
N GLY A 1 -0.56 -22.66 -4.76
CA GLY A 1 -0.58 -22.68 -3.29
C GLY A 1 -1.76 -21.86 -2.82
N GLU A 2 -2.20 -22.10 -1.59
CA GLU A 2 -3.20 -21.23 -0.95
C GLU A 2 -2.58 -19.84 -0.69
N THR A 3 -3.38 -18.80 -0.81
CA THR A 3 -2.94 -17.42 -0.56
C THR A 3 -3.05 -17.15 0.95
N GLU A 4 -1.90 -17.00 1.61
CA GLU A 4 -1.80 -16.65 3.03
C GLU A 4 -1.13 -15.29 3.17
N VAL A 5 -1.43 -14.55 4.22
CA VAL A 5 -0.81 -13.24 4.47
C VAL A 5 0.72 -13.36 4.51
N ASP A 6 1.21 -14.45 5.09
CA ASP A 6 2.64 -14.71 5.28
C ASP A 6 3.35 -15.10 3.98
N ASN A 7 2.61 -15.48 2.93
CA ASN A 7 3.15 -15.82 1.61
C ASN A 7 2.86 -14.78 0.51
N CYS A 8 2.16 -13.70 0.85
CA CYS A 8 1.86 -12.60 -0.06
C CYS A 8 3.12 -11.78 -0.38
N GLN A 9 3.59 -11.87 -1.62
CA GLN A 9 4.65 -11.02 -2.13
C GLN A 9 4.06 -9.88 -2.97
N ILE A 10 4.35 -8.63 -2.61
CA ILE A 10 4.01 -7.47 -3.45
C ILE A 10 4.96 -7.46 -4.65
N LEU A 11 4.42 -7.79 -5.83
CA LEU A 11 5.12 -7.77 -7.10
C LEU A 11 4.45 -6.79 -8.06
N GLN A 12 5.26 -6.04 -8.81
CA GLN A 12 4.75 -5.29 -9.96
C GLN A 12 4.09 -6.26 -10.94
N SER A 13 2.97 -5.88 -11.58
CA SER A 13 2.19 -6.77 -12.44
C SER A 13 3.03 -7.45 -13.53
N ARG A 14 4.04 -6.77 -14.07
CA ARG A 14 4.99 -7.34 -15.05
C ARG A 14 5.84 -8.46 -14.45
N VAL A 15 6.36 -8.26 -13.24
CA VAL A 15 7.15 -9.26 -12.50
C VAL A 15 6.26 -10.42 -12.07
N ASN A 16 5.03 -10.15 -11.63
CA ASN A 16 4.06 -11.19 -11.28
C ASN A 16 3.71 -12.08 -12.49
N ARG A 17 3.48 -11.47 -13.67
CA ARG A 17 3.26 -12.20 -14.92
C ARG A 17 4.48 -13.01 -15.37
N PHE A 18 5.69 -12.46 -15.18
CA PHE A 18 6.92 -13.18 -15.46
C PHE A 18 7.13 -14.38 -14.52
N LYS A 19 6.81 -14.19 -13.23
CA LYS A 19 6.85 -15.24 -12.21
C LYS A 19 5.89 -16.37 -12.55
N GLY A 20 4.63 -16.04 -12.84
CA GLY A 20 3.61 -17.05 -13.15
C GLY A 20 3.53 -18.12 -12.05
N ASN A 21 3.55 -19.40 -12.45
CA ASN A 21 3.59 -20.57 -11.57
C ASN A 21 5.01 -21.12 -11.34
N LYS A 22 6.06 -20.35 -11.65
CA LYS A 22 7.44 -20.78 -11.43
C LYS A 22 7.80 -20.57 -9.95
N ASP A 23 8.23 -21.65 -9.32
CA ASP A 23 8.63 -21.67 -7.90
C ASP A 23 10.15 -21.58 -7.72
N ASP A 24 10.92 -21.70 -8.81
CA ASP A 24 12.39 -21.71 -8.86
C ASP A 24 13.03 -20.34 -9.16
N LEU A 25 12.22 -19.27 -9.22
CA LEU A 25 12.72 -17.93 -9.48
C LEU A 25 13.30 -17.28 -8.21
N GLY A 26 14.63 -17.25 -8.13
CA GLY A 26 15.33 -16.51 -7.10
C GLY A 26 15.16 -14.99 -7.19
N LYS A 27 15.49 -14.30 -6.09
CA LYS A 27 15.40 -12.84 -5.95
C LYS A 27 16.11 -12.07 -7.07
N VAL A 28 17.27 -12.55 -7.52
CA VAL A 28 18.06 -11.92 -8.60
C VAL A 28 17.29 -11.90 -9.92
N ASN A 29 16.61 -12.99 -10.26
CA ASN A 29 15.80 -13.09 -11.47
C ASN A 29 14.62 -12.11 -11.42
N LEU A 30 13.93 -12.03 -10.28
CA LEU A 30 12.83 -11.08 -10.11
C LEU A 30 13.30 -9.63 -10.20
N GLN A 31 14.45 -9.31 -9.62
CA GLN A 31 15.04 -7.97 -9.65
C GLN A 31 15.37 -7.48 -11.07
N GLN A 32 15.80 -8.38 -11.97
CA GLN A 32 16.10 -8.03 -13.37
C GLN A 32 14.85 -7.58 -14.15
N PHE A 33 13.66 -8.06 -13.76
CA PHE A 33 12.40 -7.70 -14.39
C PHE A 33 11.65 -6.58 -13.66
N SER A 34 12.12 -6.20 -12.45
CA SER A 34 11.60 -5.07 -11.70
C SER A 34 12.05 -3.76 -12.31
N CYS A 35 11.17 -2.75 -12.34
CA CYS A 35 11.55 -1.41 -12.76
C CYS A 35 12.51 -0.79 -11.73
N HIS A 36 13.55 -0.07 -12.21
CA HIS A 36 14.42 0.74 -11.34
C HIS A 36 13.72 2.04 -10.92
N LEU A 37 12.61 1.93 -10.20
CA LEU A 37 11.87 3.04 -9.61
C LEU A 37 12.05 2.97 -8.09
N LYS A 38 12.63 4.01 -7.53
CA LYS A 38 12.80 4.15 -6.08
C LYS A 38 11.69 5.06 -5.56
N PHE A 39 10.67 4.47 -4.95
CA PHE A 39 9.65 5.22 -4.26
C PHE A 39 10.21 5.75 -2.93
N LYS A 40 9.88 7.01 -2.63
CA LYS A 40 10.04 7.60 -1.30
C LYS A 40 8.89 7.13 -0.41
N ASP A 41 9.08 7.17 0.90
CA ASP A 41 8.04 6.84 1.88
C ASP A 41 6.70 7.53 1.58
N LYS A 42 6.73 8.83 1.24
CA LYS A 42 5.51 9.57 0.90
C LYS A 42 4.74 8.99 -0.29
N GLU A 43 5.45 8.46 -1.29
CA GLU A 43 4.80 7.89 -2.47
C GLU A 43 4.19 6.52 -2.14
N LEU A 44 4.87 5.73 -1.29
CA LEU A 44 4.35 4.47 -0.78
C LEU A 44 3.14 4.69 0.14
N ASP A 45 3.20 5.69 1.01
CA ASP A 45 2.09 6.08 1.89
C ASP A 45 0.83 6.39 1.05
N VAL A 46 0.97 7.12 -0.07
CA VAL A 46 -0.16 7.42 -0.97
C VAL A 46 -0.73 6.15 -1.61
N ILE A 47 0.12 5.21 -2.02
CA ILE A 47 -0.32 3.93 -2.61
C ILE A 47 -1.08 3.11 -1.57
N GLU A 48 -0.56 2.98 -0.35
CA GLU A 48 -1.24 2.25 0.73
C GLU A 48 -2.58 2.90 1.11
N MET A 49 -2.61 4.23 1.20
CA MET A 49 -3.84 4.99 1.44
C MET A 49 -4.89 4.73 0.34
N ALA A 50 -4.48 4.65 -0.92
CA ALA A 50 -5.39 4.44 -2.05
C ALA A 50 -5.86 2.98 -2.16
N VAL A 51 -5.00 2.02 -1.86
CA VAL A 51 -5.29 0.58 -2.05
C VAL A 51 -5.93 -0.04 -0.81
N TYR A 52 -5.43 0.28 0.38
CA TYR A 52 -5.83 -0.34 1.65
C TYR A 52 -6.63 0.60 2.56
N GLY A 53 -6.57 1.93 2.33
CA GLY A 53 -7.25 2.90 3.19
C GLY A 53 -6.54 3.18 4.51
N ASN A 54 -5.29 2.73 4.67
CA ASN A 54 -4.44 2.97 5.83
C ASN A 54 -2.97 2.99 5.41
N VAL A 55 -2.10 3.42 6.33
CA VAL A 55 -0.64 3.31 6.21
C VAL A 55 -0.13 2.58 7.43
N ILE A 56 0.70 1.56 7.23
CA ILE A 56 1.31 0.80 8.33
C ILE A 56 2.80 0.61 8.07
N ARG A 57 3.63 1.42 8.73
CA ARG A 57 5.09 1.27 8.71
C ARG A 57 5.72 1.75 10.01
N PRO A 58 7.00 1.43 10.27
CA PRO A 58 7.70 1.93 11.46
C PRO A 58 7.64 3.46 11.53
N GLY A 59 7.07 3.98 12.62
CA GLY A 59 6.93 5.43 12.86
C GLY A 59 5.70 6.09 12.23
N LEU A 60 4.88 5.38 11.43
CA LEU A 60 3.61 5.91 10.91
C LEU A 60 2.55 4.81 10.81
N GLN A 61 1.51 4.93 11.63
CA GLN A 61 0.32 4.10 11.56
C GLN A 61 -0.93 4.99 11.55
N CYS A 62 -1.63 5.06 10.42
CA CYS A 62 -2.78 5.94 10.26
C CYS A 62 -3.86 5.31 9.38
N ARG A 63 -5.08 5.85 9.45
CA ARG A 63 -6.22 5.43 8.64
C ARG A 63 -6.79 6.62 7.85
N CYS A 64 -7.17 6.40 6.60
CA CYS A 64 -7.94 7.35 5.82
C CYS A 64 -9.35 7.51 6.42
N LYS A 65 -9.81 8.77 6.55
CA LYS A 65 -11.21 9.04 6.92
C LYS A 65 -12.14 8.52 5.82
N THR A 66 -13.28 7.98 6.23
CA THR A 66 -14.38 7.68 5.31
C THR A 66 -15.04 8.98 4.83
N VAL A 67 -15.81 8.92 3.75
CA VAL A 67 -16.58 10.07 3.25
C VAL A 67 -17.53 10.63 4.32
N ALA A 68 -18.18 9.76 5.10
CA ALA A 68 -19.07 10.19 6.19
C ALA A 68 -18.34 10.95 7.31
N GLU A 69 -17.08 10.60 7.58
CA GLU A 69 -16.22 11.32 8.53
C GLU A 69 -15.68 12.63 7.97
N MET A 70 -15.51 12.72 6.65
CA MET A 70 -15.15 13.97 5.98
C MET A 70 -16.31 14.95 5.94
N LEU A 71 -17.56 14.46 5.87
CA LEU A 71 -18.79 15.26 5.89
C LEU A 71 -19.36 15.51 7.30
N ASP A 72 -18.59 15.19 8.36
CA ASP A 72 -19.00 15.31 9.77
C ASP A 72 -20.31 14.57 10.15
N GLN A 73 -20.76 13.64 9.32
CA GLN A 73 -21.97 12.83 9.55
C GLN A 73 -21.73 11.69 10.54
N HIS A 74 -20.48 11.25 10.65
CA HIS A 74 -20.09 10.15 11.53
C HIS A 74 -18.71 10.40 12.14
N LYS A 75 -18.56 10.14 13.45
CA LYS A 75 -17.25 10.20 14.14
C LYS A 75 -16.80 8.79 14.48
N SER A 76 -15.68 8.36 13.92
CA SER A 76 -15.10 7.05 14.25
C SER A 76 -14.63 7.02 15.70
N LYS A 77 -14.84 5.87 16.36
CA LYS A 77 -14.32 5.56 17.70
C LYS A 77 -12.92 4.92 17.65
N SER A 78 -12.34 4.77 16.45
CA SER A 78 -11.05 4.11 16.30
C SER A 78 -9.95 4.90 17.01
N PRO A 79 -9.03 4.24 17.73
CA PRO A 79 -7.87 4.88 18.34
C PRO A 79 -6.82 5.32 17.31
N GLN A 80 -6.97 4.92 16.03
CA GLN A 80 -6.01 5.23 14.97
C GLN A 80 -6.16 6.69 14.50
N ILE A 81 -5.03 7.38 14.39
CA ILE A 81 -4.96 8.74 13.85
C ILE A 81 -5.37 8.78 12.37
N ALA A 82 -5.94 9.90 11.94
CA ALA A 82 -6.25 10.13 10.54
C ALA A 82 -4.98 10.39 9.73
N CYS A 83 -4.84 9.75 8.57
CA CYS A 83 -3.73 10.03 7.65
C CYS A 83 -3.81 11.48 7.13
N LYS A 84 -2.67 12.16 7.04
CA LYS A 84 -2.58 13.43 6.33
C LYS A 84 -2.64 13.16 4.82
N LEU A 85 -3.62 13.74 4.14
CA LEU A 85 -3.72 13.63 2.69
C LEU A 85 -2.51 14.32 2.01
N PRO A 86 -2.01 13.76 0.89
CA PRO A 86 -0.87 14.33 0.16
C PRO A 86 -1.20 15.67 -0.52
N TYR A 87 -2.49 15.95 -0.73
CA TYR A 87 -3.00 17.19 -1.29
C TYR A 87 -4.01 17.77 -0.31
N GLU A 88 -3.86 19.04 0.05
CA GLU A 88 -4.91 19.79 0.72
C GLU A 88 -5.87 20.26 -0.38
N GLU A 89 -7.12 19.81 -0.36
CA GLU A 89 -8.16 20.40 -1.20
C GLU A 89 -8.26 21.87 -0.80
N ARG A 90 -7.83 22.77 -1.70
CA ARG A 90 -8.07 24.20 -1.50
C ARG A 90 -9.58 24.43 -1.68
N PRO A 91 -10.22 25.17 -0.75
CA PRO A 91 -11.64 25.46 -0.82
C PRO A 91 -12.02 26.28 -2.05
#